data_AF-A0A976HF44-F1
#
_entry.id   AF-A0A976HF44-F1
#
_cell.length_a   1.000
_cell.length_b   1.000
_cell.length_c   1.000
_cell.angle_alpha   90.00
_cell.angle_beta   90.00
_cell.angle_gamma   90.00
#
_symmetry.space_group_name_H-M   'P 1'
#
loop_
_entity.id
_entity.type
_entity.pdbx_description
1 polymer ?
#
loop_
_entity_poly.entity_id
_entity_poly.type
_entity_poly.pdbx_seq_one_letter_code
_entity_poly.pdbx_strand_id
1 'polypeptide(L)'
;MAREWELGFDARFFGNRLGVDFTVYNKLTTNEILNIPVTGEAGLASRIINAGKIQNKGIELMITATPIKSKNLTWNTSVNITRNRNLILELTEGVSNLQLDLAFGADVASVARVGKDYGTVVTAAAFATYEKKDGSGNVIDNPSNGKRVIGSVSGGSGGYLGFVRSGAYGQGQKEIGNIMERFLVSNINSVSYKNFSLNVQVDSKIGGVMASATHQYGSQSGNFSRSLFGRNKELGGIEFTDAQGVKRDDGIIPDGVMADGFKVTKDGQTIDLGGMSYAEAVQKGYLTPIPARNYYENLTQWSSGIREYSTFENSWVSMREISVGYDVPAKIVNKLKFQTLRFSVVGRNLGYLYRTAPDGINPEGLKSNRPGEFAEYGGLPFSRNIGVTLNAGF
;
A
#
# COMPACT_ATOMS: atom_id res chain seq x y z
N MET A 1 -16.86 -23.25 -13.20
CA MET A 1 -18.30 -22.87 -13.29
C MET A 1 -18.52 -21.67 -12.38
N ALA A 2 -19.36 -20.72 -12.77
CA ALA A 2 -19.72 -19.58 -11.92
C ALA A 2 -21.23 -19.63 -11.62
N ARG A 3 -21.60 -19.42 -10.35
CA ARG A 3 -22.98 -19.23 -9.90
C ARG A 3 -23.07 -17.86 -9.23
N GLU A 4 -24.04 -17.06 -9.64
CA GLU A 4 -24.17 -15.68 -9.21
C GLU A 4 -25.64 -15.36 -8.91
N TRP A 5 -25.87 -14.53 -7.90
CA TRP A 5 -27.12 -13.82 -7.74
C TRP A 5 -26.82 -12.33 -7.56
N GLU A 6 -27.71 -11.51 -8.12
CA GLU A 6 -27.61 -10.06 -8.10
C GLU A 6 -28.99 -9.47 -7.82
N LEU A 7 -29.02 -8.37 -7.08
CA LEU A 7 -30.20 -7.55 -6.89
C LEU A 7 -29.85 -6.11 -7.23
N GLY A 8 -30.56 -5.55 -8.20
CA GLY A 8 -30.37 -4.19 -8.70
C GLY A 8 -31.56 -3.28 -8.38
N PHE A 9 -31.27 -2.00 -8.25
CA PHE A 9 -32.23 -0.91 -8.12
C PHE A 9 -31.81 0.23 -9.05
N ASP A 10 -32.67 0.62 -10.00
CA ASP A 10 -32.51 1.85 -10.81
C ASP A 10 -33.70 2.77 -10.52
N ALA A 11 -33.39 4.04 -10.24
CA ALA A 11 -34.39 5.08 -10.11
C ALA A 11 -33.95 6.38 -10.78
N ARG A 12 -34.91 7.06 -11.41
CA ARG A 12 -34.73 8.35 -12.08
C ARG A 12 -35.72 9.36 -11.53
N PHE A 13 -35.22 10.56 -11.23
CA PHE A 13 -36.00 11.63 -10.62
C PHE A 13 -35.89 12.94 -11.43
N PHE A 14 -36.86 13.83 -11.22
CA PHE A 14 -36.87 15.21 -11.72
C PHE A 14 -36.69 15.34 -13.25
N GLY A 15 -37.32 14.44 -14.01
CA GLY A 15 -37.18 14.42 -15.48
C GLY A 15 -35.78 14.00 -15.92
N ASN A 16 -35.27 12.90 -15.34
CA ASN A 16 -33.93 12.34 -15.59
C ASN A 16 -32.76 13.25 -15.21
N ARG A 17 -32.96 14.17 -14.25
CA ARG A 17 -31.89 15.04 -13.74
C ARG A 17 -31.12 14.45 -12.57
N LEU A 18 -31.66 13.41 -11.92
CA LEU A 18 -30.96 12.62 -10.92
C LEU A 18 -31.25 11.15 -11.21
N GLY A 19 -30.21 10.34 -11.30
CA GLY A 19 -30.32 8.89 -11.45
C GLY A 19 -29.46 8.19 -10.41
N VAL A 20 -29.99 7.11 -9.85
CA VAL A 20 -29.29 6.24 -8.91
C VAL A 20 -29.44 4.82 -9.45
N ASP A 21 -28.31 4.17 -9.70
CA ASP A 21 -28.21 2.74 -10.00
C ASP A 21 -27.41 2.10 -8.86
N PHE A 22 -27.99 1.08 -8.23
CA PHE A 22 -27.36 0.34 -7.15
C PHE A 22 -27.48 -1.15 -7.42
N THR A 23 -26.37 -1.87 -7.31
CA THR A 23 -26.33 -3.32 -7.46
C THR A 23 -25.63 -3.93 -6.24
N VAL A 24 -26.21 -5.01 -5.71
CA VAL A 24 -25.54 -5.89 -4.74
C VAL A 24 -25.46 -7.29 -5.34
N TYR A 25 -24.29 -7.90 -5.24
CA TYR A 25 -24.04 -9.21 -5.84
C TYR A 25 -23.31 -10.16 -4.91
N ASN A 26 -23.46 -11.45 -5.22
CA ASN A 26 -22.69 -12.53 -4.62
C ASN A 26 -22.44 -13.60 -5.67
N LYS A 27 -21.18 -13.68 -6.08
CA LYS A 27 -20.67 -14.60 -7.08
C LYS A 27 -19.83 -15.68 -6.43
N LEU A 28 -20.10 -16.92 -6.80
CA LEU A 28 -19.32 -18.08 -6.41
C LEU A 28 -18.72 -18.69 -7.67
N THR A 29 -17.39 -18.65 -7.78
CA THR A 29 -16.68 -19.37 -8.84
C THR A 29 -16.07 -20.65 -8.30
N THR A 30 -16.28 -21.75 -9.02
CA THR A 30 -15.76 -23.09 -8.71
C THR A 30 -14.93 -23.62 -9.87
N ASN A 31 -13.98 -24.49 -9.57
CA ASN A 31 -13.09 -25.12 -10.55
C ASN A 31 -12.27 -24.07 -11.33
N GLU A 32 -11.71 -23.10 -10.61
CA GLU A 32 -10.78 -22.14 -11.18
C GLU A 32 -9.50 -22.85 -11.66
N ILE A 33 -8.89 -22.37 -12.74
CA ILE A 33 -7.64 -22.96 -13.22
C ILE A 33 -6.50 -22.34 -12.43
N LEU A 34 -5.93 -23.10 -11.50
CA LEU A 34 -4.82 -22.65 -10.66
C LEU A 34 -3.52 -23.38 -11.04
N ASN A 35 -2.44 -22.62 -11.14
CA ASN A 35 -1.09 -23.19 -11.20
C ASN A 35 -0.54 -23.34 -9.79
N ILE A 36 -0.38 -24.57 -9.31
CA ILE A 36 0.03 -24.86 -7.94
C ILE A 36 1.45 -25.42 -7.94
N PRO A 37 2.38 -24.88 -7.14
CA PRO A 37 3.70 -25.46 -6.98
C PRO A 37 3.56 -26.86 -6.36
N VAL A 38 4.23 -27.85 -6.94
CA VAL A 38 4.28 -29.22 -6.38
C VAL A 38 5.58 -29.39 -5.59
N THR A 39 5.60 -30.34 -4.66
CA THR A 39 6.78 -30.57 -3.84
C THR A 39 7.93 -31.13 -4.68
N GLY A 40 9.18 -30.80 -4.33
CA GLY A 40 10.35 -31.10 -5.15
C GLY A 40 10.58 -32.60 -5.41
N GLU A 41 10.03 -33.48 -4.57
CA GLU A 41 10.10 -34.94 -4.73
C GLU A 41 9.32 -35.44 -5.96
N ALA A 42 8.39 -34.65 -6.50
CA ALA A 42 7.59 -35.02 -7.68
C ALA A 42 8.30 -34.80 -9.01
N GLY A 43 9.51 -34.21 -9.03
CA GLY A 43 10.29 -33.94 -10.25
C GLY A 43 9.68 -32.89 -11.20
N LEU A 44 8.60 -32.21 -10.80
CA LEU A 44 7.90 -31.15 -11.52
C LEU A 44 7.95 -29.86 -10.69
N ALA A 45 7.96 -28.69 -11.33
CA ALA A 45 7.96 -27.40 -10.62
C ALA A 45 6.56 -26.92 -10.23
N SER A 46 5.54 -27.28 -11.01
CA SER A 46 4.13 -26.96 -10.73
C SER A 46 3.18 -27.89 -11.49
N ARG A 47 1.90 -27.89 -11.10
CA ARG A 47 0.81 -28.55 -11.82
C ARG A 47 -0.36 -27.58 -11.98
N ILE A 48 -0.94 -27.56 -13.18
CA ILE A 48 -2.20 -26.86 -13.44
C ILE A 48 -3.34 -27.79 -13.08
N ILE A 49 -4.23 -27.34 -12.20
CA ILE A 49 -5.42 -28.10 -11.81
C ILE A 49 -6.64 -27.19 -11.77
N ASN A 50 -7.81 -27.77 -12.06
CA ASN A 50 -9.09 -27.13 -11.79
C ASN A 50 -9.33 -27.23 -10.28
N ALA A 51 -9.04 -26.17 -9.57
CA ALA A 51 -9.12 -26.13 -8.13
C ALA A 51 -9.58 -24.75 -7.67
N GLY A 52 -10.11 -24.71 -6.47
CA GLY A 52 -10.45 -23.46 -5.84
C GLY A 52 -11.93 -23.11 -5.96
N LYS A 53 -12.41 -22.56 -4.85
CA LYS A 53 -13.74 -22.05 -4.68
C LYS A 53 -13.61 -20.64 -4.12
N ILE A 54 -13.95 -19.66 -4.93
CA ILE A 54 -13.80 -18.24 -4.58
C ILE A 54 -15.17 -17.60 -4.58
N GLN A 55 -15.50 -16.94 -3.47
CA GLN A 55 -16.69 -16.12 -3.36
C GLN A 55 -16.31 -14.65 -3.51
N ASN A 56 -17.03 -13.89 -4.33
CA ASN A 56 -16.94 -12.43 -4.44
C ASN A 56 -18.29 -11.84 -4.04
N LYS A 57 -18.31 -10.93 -3.09
CA LYS A 57 -19.49 -10.17 -2.70
C LYS A 57 -19.20 -8.70 -2.78
N GLY A 58 -20.11 -7.94 -3.35
CA GLY A 58 -19.88 -6.53 -3.52
C GLY A 58 -21.13 -5.70 -3.67
N ILE A 59 -20.88 -4.40 -3.67
CA ILE A 59 -21.84 -3.38 -4.03
C ILE A 59 -21.26 -2.49 -5.13
N GLU A 60 -22.13 -2.04 -6.01
CA GLU A 60 -21.84 -1.04 -7.03
C GLU A 60 -22.90 0.05 -6.93
N LEU A 61 -22.47 1.29 -6.92
CA LEU A 61 -23.35 2.46 -6.85
C LEU A 61 -22.92 3.45 -7.92
N MET A 62 -23.84 3.79 -8.81
CA MET A 62 -23.68 4.89 -9.74
C MET A 62 -24.73 5.97 -9.45
N ILE A 63 -24.26 7.18 -9.15
CA ILE A 63 -25.09 8.36 -9.03
C ILE A 63 -24.80 9.26 -10.22
N THR A 64 -25.84 9.66 -10.94
CA THR A 64 -25.76 10.61 -12.06
C THR A 64 -26.62 11.81 -11.76
N ALA A 65 -26.14 13.02 -12.04
CA ALA A 65 -26.93 14.23 -11.85
C ALA A 65 -26.67 15.25 -12.96
N THR A 66 -27.69 16.04 -13.26
CA THR A 66 -27.61 17.25 -14.07
C THR A 66 -28.02 18.45 -13.20
N PRO A 67 -27.16 18.96 -12.30
CA PRO A 67 -27.51 20.00 -11.35
C PRO A 67 -27.91 21.31 -12.02
N ILE A 68 -27.36 21.60 -13.21
CA ILE A 68 -27.70 22.76 -14.02
C ILE A 68 -28.05 22.31 -15.42
N LYS A 69 -29.24 22.69 -15.89
CA LYS A 69 -29.70 22.51 -17.29
C LYS A 69 -30.39 23.79 -17.74
N SER A 70 -29.70 24.58 -18.55
CA SER A 70 -30.20 25.85 -19.09
C SER A 70 -29.84 25.98 -20.56
N LYS A 71 -30.26 27.07 -21.20
CA LYS A 71 -29.95 27.35 -22.61
C LYS A 71 -28.44 27.44 -22.89
N ASN A 72 -27.67 28.00 -21.95
CA ASN A 72 -26.25 28.31 -22.17
C ASN A 72 -25.30 27.47 -21.32
N LEU A 73 -25.79 26.89 -20.22
CA LEU A 73 -24.98 26.13 -19.26
C LEU A 73 -25.66 24.81 -18.96
N THR A 74 -24.94 23.72 -19.19
CA THR A 74 -25.30 22.38 -18.73
C THR A 74 -24.13 21.83 -17.92
N TRP A 75 -24.41 21.31 -16.73
CA TRP A 75 -23.44 20.56 -15.93
C TRP A 75 -24.02 19.19 -15.66
N ASN A 76 -23.28 18.16 -16.07
CA ASN A 76 -23.52 16.77 -15.72
C ASN A 76 -22.39 16.29 -14.79
N THR A 77 -22.73 15.50 -13.79
CA THR A 77 -21.76 14.81 -12.93
C THR A 77 -22.19 13.36 -12.76
N SER A 78 -21.22 12.46 -12.71
CA SER A 78 -21.43 11.07 -12.32
C SER A 78 -20.42 10.66 -11.27
N VAL A 79 -20.84 9.83 -10.32
CA VAL A 79 -19.99 9.19 -9.33
C VAL A 79 -20.26 7.70 -9.41
N ASN A 80 -19.24 6.91 -9.64
CA ASN A 80 -19.27 5.45 -9.57
C ASN A 80 -18.45 5.02 -8.34
N ILE A 81 -19.03 4.18 -7.49
CA ILE A 81 -18.38 3.58 -6.33
C ILE A 81 -18.53 2.07 -6.43
N THR A 82 -17.41 1.34 -6.37
CA THR A 82 -17.44 -0.12 -6.31
C THR A 82 -16.72 -0.62 -5.07
N ARG A 83 -17.24 -1.69 -4.48
CA ARG A 83 -16.60 -2.41 -3.39
C ARG A 83 -16.82 -3.90 -3.61
N ASN A 84 -15.71 -4.63 -3.78
CA ASN A 84 -15.72 -6.08 -3.83
C ASN A 84 -14.95 -6.63 -2.62
N ARG A 85 -15.45 -7.72 -2.04
CA ARG A 85 -14.72 -8.54 -1.07
C ARG A 85 -14.72 -9.96 -1.57
N ASN A 86 -13.54 -10.54 -1.69
CA ASN A 86 -13.41 -11.93 -2.04
C ASN A 86 -13.10 -12.78 -0.79
N LEU A 87 -13.49 -14.04 -0.81
CA LEU A 87 -13.14 -15.04 0.17
C LEU A 87 -12.73 -16.33 -0.54
N ILE A 88 -11.55 -16.84 -0.22
CA ILE A 88 -11.10 -18.17 -0.65
C ILE A 88 -11.77 -19.20 0.25
N LEU A 89 -12.75 -19.92 -0.29
CA LEU A 89 -13.48 -20.98 0.43
C LEU A 89 -12.75 -22.31 0.37
N GLU A 90 -12.05 -22.57 -0.73
CA GLU A 90 -11.33 -23.81 -0.99
C GLU A 90 -10.20 -23.51 -1.98
N LEU A 91 -9.13 -24.30 -1.93
CA LEU A 91 -8.11 -24.38 -2.98
C LEU A 91 -8.18 -25.78 -3.61
N THR A 92 -7.15 -26.60 -3.43
CA THR A 92 -7.17 -28.03 -3.78
C THR A 92 -6.98 -28.89 -2.55
N GLU A 93 -7.24 -30.19 -2.69
CA GLU A 93 -7.06 -31.15 -1.62
C GLU A 93 -5.63 -31.10 -1.06
N GLY A 94 -5.51 -30.97 0.26
CA GLY A 94 -4.23 -30.86 0.95
C GLY A 94 -3.53 -29.49 0.87
N VAL A 95 -4.08 -28.50 0.15
CA VAL A 95 -3.48 -27.16 0.02
C VAL A 95 -4.35 -26.11 0.71
N SER A 96 -3.86 -25.52 1.79
CA SER A 96 -4.54 -24.45 2.54
C SER A 96 -3.98 -23.05 2.26
N ASN A 97 -2.81 -22.96 1.63
CA ASN A 97 -2.10 -21.71 1.36
C ASN A 97 -1.33 -21.80 0.04
N LEU A 98 -1.66 -20.92 -0.91
CA LEU A 98 -1.00 -20.79 -2.20
C LEU A 98 -0.27 -19.45 -2.27
N GLN A 99 1.03 -19.48 -2.54
CA GLN A 99 1.80 -18.27 -2.84
C GLN A 99 1.43 -17.74 -4.22
N LEU A 100 1.12 -16.44 -4.30
CA LEU A 100 0.76 -15.77 -5.55
C LEU A 100 1.94 -15.00 -6.15
N ASP A 101 2.60 -14.17 -5.33
CA ASP A 101 3.77 -13.40 -5.73
C ASP A 101 4.63 -13.06 -4.50
N LEU A 102 5.84 -12.56 -4.76
CA LEU A 102 6.88 -12.27 -3.77
C LEU A 102 7.40 -10.84 -3.90
N ALA A 103 7.67 -10.24 -2.74
CA ALA A 103 8.42 -9.02 -2.59
C ALA A 103 9.61 -9.24 -1.65
N PHE A 104 10.64 -8.41 -1.84
CA PHE A 104 11.92 -8.48 -1.14
C PHE A 104 12.55 -9.88 -1.19
N GLY A 105 12.73 -10.40 -2.41
CA GLY A 105 13.25 -11.74 -2.64
C GLY A 105 12.16 -12.76 -2.34
N ALA A 106 12.05 -13.15 -1.07
CA ALA A 106 10.98 -14.01 -0.57
C ALA A 106 10.53 -13.62 0.86
N ASP A 107 10.96 -12.46 1.37
CA ASP A 107 10.63 -12.07 2.75
C ASP A 107 9.15 -11.73 2.91
N VAL A 108 8.47 -11.25 1.87
CA VAL A 108 7.03 -10.92 1.90
C VAL A 108 6.32 -11.62 0.74
N ALA A 109 5.17 -12.23 1.02
CA ALA A 109 4.38 -12.93 0.03
C ALA A 109 2.93 -12.45 0.06
N SER A 110 2.35 -12.27 -1.12
CA SER A 110 0.89 -12.27 -1.27
C SER A 110 0.45 -13.73 -1.45
N VAL A 111 -0.59 -14.14 -0.74
CA VAL A 111 -1.08 -15.52 -0.74
C VAL A 111 -2.60 -15.59 -0.98
N ALA A 112 -3.06 -16.68 -1.56
CA ALA A 112 -4.43 -17.13 -1.46
C ALA A 112 -4.49 -18.17 -0.33
N ARG A 113 -5.25 -17.88 0.74
CA ARG A 113 -5.35 -18.74 1.93
C ARG A 113 -6.81 -19.06 2.21
N VAL A 114 -7.12 -20.33 2.43
CA VAL A 114 -8.48 -20.77 2.76
C VAL A 114 -8.98 -20.02 4.00
N GLY A 115 -10.19 -19.48 3.91
CA GLY A 115 -10.81 -18.65 4.96
C GLY A 115 -10.38 -17.18 4.95
N LYS A 116 -9.58 -16.74 3.97
CA LYS A 116 -9.09 -15.36 3.85
C LYS A 116 -9.36 -14.77 2.47
N ASP A 117 -9.18 -13.46 2.38
CA ASP A 117 -9.23 -12.70 1.14
C ASP A 117 -8.05 -13.12 0.22
N TYR A 118 -8.26 -13.06 -1.09
CA TYR A 118 -7.23 -13.29 -2.11
C TYR A 118 -6.17 -12.19 -1.98
N GLY A 119 -4.90 -12.56 -2.15
CA GLY A 119 -3.81 -11.61 -2.04
C GLY A 119 -3.62 -11.08 -0.62
N THR A 120 -3.88 -11.91 0.40
CA THR A 120 -3.49 -11.62 1.78
C THR A 120 -1.97 -11.53 1.84
N VAL A 121 -1.41 -10.47 2.43
CA VAL A 121 0.04 -10.27 2.50
C VAL A 121 0.57 -10.74 3.84
N VAL A 122 1.56 -11.63 3.79
CA VAL A 122 2.16 -12.26 4.95
C VAL A 122 3.69 -12.16 4.93
N THR A 123 4.31 -12.07 6.11
CA THR A 123 5.76 -12.03 6.23
C THR A 123 6.23 -12.49 7.61
N ALA A 124 7.38 -13.17 7.66
CA ALA A 124 8.11 -13.42 8.91
C ALA A 124 9.11 -12.30 9.25
N ALA A 125 9.20 -11.27 8.40
CA ALA A 125 10.05 -10.10 8.55
C ALA A 125 9.25 -8.84 8.98
N ALA A 126 8.10 -9.05 9.63
CA ALA A 126 7.33 -8.01 10.31
C ALA A 126 7.99 -7.63 11.65
N PHE A 127 7.53 -6.54 12.28
CA PHE A 127 7.97 -6.22 13.63
C PHE A 127 7.54 -7.33 14.61
N ALA A 128 8.47 -7.86 15.39
CA ALA A 128 8.12 -8.69 16.55
C ALA A 128 7.44 -7.83 17.63
N THR A 129 6.49 -8.42 18.34
CA THR A 129 5.77 -7.80 19.46
C THR A 129 6.12 -8.48 20.76
N TYR A 130 6.38 -7.73 21.82
CA TYR A 130 6.77 -8.30 23.10
C TYR A 130 5.58 -9.01 23.75
N GLU A 131 5.86 -10.17 24.34
CA GLU A 131 4.92 -10.96 25.12
C GLU A 131 5.68 -11.52 26.32
N LYS A 132 5.41 -11.02 27.52
CA LYS A 132 5.99 -11.58 28.73
C LYS A 132 5.37 -12.96 28.96
N LYS A 133 6.21 -13.98 29.15
CA LYS A 133 5.77 -15.34 29.44
C LYS A 133 6.20 -15.79 30.83
N ASP A 134 5.35 -16.61 31.46
CA ASP A 134 5.73 -17.33 32.67
C ASP A 134 6.66 -18.53 32.36
N GLY A 135 7.10 -19.25 33.40
CA GLY A 135 7.95 -20.44 33.24
C GLY A 135 7.27 -21.62 32.52
N SER A 136 5.95 -21.54 32.29
CA SER A 136 5.16 -22.52 31.54
C SER A 136 4.89 -22.07 30.09
N GLY A 137 5.35 -20.88 29.70
CA GLY A 137 5.19 -20.32 28.36
C GLY A 137 3.89 -19.56 28.12
N ASN A 138 3.05 -19.38 29.15
CA ASN A 138 1.80 -18.61 29.02
C ASN A 138 2.10 -17.12 29.04
N VAL A 139 1.41 -16.35 28.19
CA VAL A 139 1.51 -14.88 28.22
C VAL A 139 0.90 -14.35 29.51
N ILE A 140 1.66 -13.57 30.27
CA ILE A 140 1.23 -12.92 31.51
C ILE A 140 1.10 -11.41 31.31
N ASP A 141 0.28 -10.77 32.15
CA ASP A 141 0.08 -9.33 32.08
C ASP A 141 1.38 -8.57 32.32
N ASN A 142 1.67 -7.61 31.43
CA ASN A 142 2.87 -6.79 31.47
C ASN A 142 2.66 -5.52 30.62
N PRO A 143 3.04 -4.33 31.12
CA PRO A 143 2.85 -3.07 30.40
C PRO A 143 3.67 -2.95 29.10
N SER A 144 4.65 -3.83 28.90
CA SER A 144 5.44 -3.90 27.67
C SER A 144 4.83 -4.82 26.61
N ASN A 145 3.80 -5.60 26.94
CA ASN A 145 3.14 -6.47 25.98
C ASN A 145 2.61 -5.66 24.78
N GLY A 146 2.77 -6.21 23.58
CA GLY A 146 2.36 -5.56 22.32
C GLY A 146 3.33 -4.49 21.79
N LYS A 147 4.31 -4.04 22.58
CA LYS A 147 5.35 -3.11 22.09
C LYS A 147 6.32 -3.81 21.14
N ARG A 148 6.96 -3.06 20.24
CA ARG A 148 7.95 -3.61 19.30
C ARG A 148 9.18 -4.10 20.04
N VAL A 149 9.75 -5.21 19.58
CA VAL A 149 10.94 -5.82 20.19
C VAL A 149 12.21 -5.26 19.56
N ILE A 150 13.16 -4.84 20.40
CA ILE A 150 14.53 -4.44 20.05
C ILE A 150 15.51 -5.49 20.58
N GLY A 151 16.53 -5.80 19.79
CA GLY A 151 17.57 -6.74 20.19
C GLY A 151 18.76 -6.72 19.24
N SER A 152 19.66 -7.68 19.43
CA SER A 152 20.77 -7.91 18.51
C SER A 152 20.23 -8.39 17.16
N VAL A 153 20.68 -7.75 16.08
CA VAL A 153 20.23 -8.07 14.72
C VAL A 153 21.40 -8.56 13.87
N SER A 154 21.18 -9.65 13.12
CA SER A 154 22.19 -10.21 12.22
C SER A 154 22.55 -9.23 11.10
N GLY A 155 23.84 -9.08 10.83
CA GLY A 155 24.35 -8.11 9.86
C GLY A 155 24.16 -6.65 10.29
N GLY A 156 23.87 -6.38 11.57
CA GLY A 156 23.68 -5.04 12.09
C GLY A 156 24.86 -4.10 11.80
N SER A 157 24.57 -2.91 11.32
CA SER A 157 25.55 -1.85 11.07
C SER A 157 26.04 -1.26 12.39
N GLY A 158 27.36 -1.17 12.56
CA GLY A 158 28.01 -0.50 13.70
C GLY A 158 27.82 -1.18 15.06
N GLY A 159 27.34 -2.43 15.11
CA GLY A 159 27.11 -3.15 16.37
C GLY A 159 25.90 -2.66 17.17
N TYR A 160 25.10 -1.75 16.61
CA TYR A 160 23.90 -1.23 17.26
C TYR A 160 22.73 -2.22 17.19
N LEU A 161 21.87 -2.15 18.20
CA LEU A 161 20.64 -2.93 18.25
C LEU A 161 19.66 -2.49 17.17
N GLY A 162 18.66 -3.33 16.88
CA GLY A 162 17.62 -3.04 15.90
C GLY A 162 16.31 -3.73 16.23
N PHE A 163 15.27 -3.44 15.46
CA PHE A 163 14.00 -4.14 15.56
C PHE A 163 14.15 -5.61 15.16
N VAL A 164 13.59 -6.51 15.95
CA VAL A 164 13.64 -7.95 15.71
C VAL A 164 12.48 -8.37 14.80
N ARG A 165 12.76 -9.24 13.82
CA ARG A 165 11.76 -9.83 12.94
C ARG A 165 10.84 -10.81 13.70
N SER A 166 9.55 -10.83 13.39
CA SER A 166 8.58 -11.74 14.01
C SER A 166 9.00 -13.21 13.93
N GLY A 167 9.53 -13.66 12.79
CA GLY A 167 10.02 -15.03 12.61
C GLY A 167 11.23 -15.35 13.49
N ALA A 168 12.20 -14.43 13.58
CA ALA A 168 13.39 -14.59 14.41
C ALA A 168 13.05 -14.59 15.92
N TYR A 169 11.94 -13.95 16.30
CA TYR A 169 11.42 -13.95 17.66
C TYR A 169 10.46 -15.12 17.96
N GLY A 170 10.32 -16.09 17.06
CA GLY A 170 9.46 -17.26 17.25
C GLY A 170 7.96 -17.01 17.06
N GLN A 171 7.56 -15.86 16.51
CA GLN A 171 6.16 -15.52 16.22
C GLN A 171 5.72 -15.95 14.81
N GLY A 172 6.64 -16.46 13.99
CA GLY A 172 6.35 -16.89 12.63
C GLY A 172 5.91 -15.76 11.71
N GLN A 173 5.07 -16.11 10.73
CA GLN A 173 4.51 -15.16 9.77
C GLN A 173 3.37 -14.34 10.39
N LYS A 174 3.41 -13.03 10.18
CA LYS A 174 2.30 -12.10 10.46
C LYS A 174 1.56 -11.77 9.17
N GLU A 175 0.25 -11.58 9.28
CA GLU A 175 -0.59 -10.96 8.26
C GLU A 175 -0.46 -9.44 8.39
N ILE A 176 0.00 -8.76 7.33
CA ILE A 176 0.31 -7.32 7.34
C ILE A 176 -0.59 -6.51 6.38
N GLY A 177 -1.60 -7.15 5.79
CA GLY A 177 -2.59 -6.48 4.96
C GLY A 177 -3.10 -7.37 3.82
N ASN A 178 -3.70 -6.74 2.82
CA ASN A 178 -4.21 -7.39 1.62
C ASN A 178 -3.95 -6.48 0.41
N ILE A 179 -3.66 -7.04 -0.76
CA ILE A 179 -3.35 -6.28 -1.98
C ILE A 179 -4.58 -5.59 -2.61
N MET A 180 -5.77 -6.14 -2.34
CA MET A 180 -7.05 -5.68 -2.86
C MET A 180 -7.47 -4.39 -2.17
N GLU A 181 -8.00 -3.47 -2.96
CA GLU A 181 -8.68 -2.29 -2.46
C GLU A 181 -9.93 -2.62 -1.62
N ARG A 182 -10.26 -1.71 -0.71
CA ARG A 182 -11.53 -1.74 0.03
C ARG A 182 -12.67 -1.16 -0.81
N PHE A 183 -12.40 -0.17 -1.66
CA PHE A 183 -13.33 0.38 -2.64
C PHE A 183 -12.62 1.25 -3.69
N LEU A 184 -13.26 1.40 -4.84
CA LEU A 184 -12.88 2.33 -5.91
C LEU A 184 -13.93 3.42 -6.03
N VAL A 185 -13.50 4.62 -6.42
CA VAL A 185 -14.40 5.73 -6.74
C VAL A 185 -13.93 6.39 -8.02
N SER A 186 -14.84 6.65 -8.96
CA SER A 186 -14.59 7.52 -10.10
C SER A 186 -15.65 8.60 -10.16
N ASN A 187 -15.22 9.86 -10.26
CA ASN A 187 -16.10 11.00 -10.46
C ASN A 187 -15.76 11.70 -11.77
N ILE A 188 -16.77 11.89 -12.61
CA ILE A 188 -16.65 12.61 -13.87
C ILE A 188 -17.58 13.81 -13.82
N ASN A 189 -17.06 14.98 -14.16
CA ASN A 189 -17.83 16.20 -14.34
C ASN A 189 -17.70 16.65 -15.80
N SER A 190 -18.83 16.94 -16.44
CA SER A 190 -18.91 17.50 -17.79
C SER A 190 -19.72 18.78 -17.76
N VAL A 191 -19.07 19.91 -18.01
CA VAL A 191 -19.67 21.24 -18.02
C VAL A 191 -19.60 21.79 -19.44
N SER A 192 -20.74 22.12 -20.03
CA SER A 192 -20.83 22.81 -21.31
C SER A 192 -21.36 24.22 -21.09
N TYR A 193 -20.59 25.22 -21.50
CA TYR A 193 -20.99 26.63 -21.46
C TYR A 193 -20.86 27.26 -22.85
N LYS A 194 -21.98 27.50 -23.53
CA LYS A 194 -22.03 27.96 -24.92
C LYS A 194 -21.12 27.09 -25.83
N ASN A 195 -20.05 27.68 -26.34
CA ASN A 195 -19.06 27.06 -27.22
C ASN A 195 -17.92 26.35 -26.47
N PHE A 196 -17.92 26.37 -25.14
CA PHE A 196 -16.90 25.74 -24.31
C PHE A 196 -17.41 24.44 -23.69
N SER A 197 -16.52 23.46 -23.58
CA SER A 197 -16.70 22.24 -22.81
C SER A 197 -15.53 22.07 -21.84
N LEU A 198 -15.83 21.64 -20.62
CA LEU A 198 -14.87 21.24 -19.60
C LEU A 198 -15.25 19.83 -19.15
N ASN A 199 -14.32 18.88 -19.23
CA ASN A 199 -14.44 17.60 -18.55
C ASN A 199 -13.36 17.46 -17.49
N VAL A 200 -13.73 16.95 -16.33
CA VAL A 200 -12.82 16.66 -15.21
C VAL A 200 -13.11 15.25 -14.72
N GLN A 201 -12.08 14.41 -14.62
CA GLN A 201 -12.16 13.07 -14.05
C GLN A 201 -11.22 12.95 -12.85
N VAL A 202 -11.77 12.49 -11.74
CA VAL A 202 -11.04 12.14 -10.52
C VAL A 202 -11.30 10.69 -10.19
N ASP A 203 -10.26 9.87 -10.12
CA ASP A 203 -10.36 8.47 -9.72
C ASP A 203 -9.67 8.25 -8.37
N SER A 204 -10.14 7.27 -7.61
CA SER A 204 -9.58 6.89 -6.32
C SER A 204 -9.54 5.37 -6.18
N LYS A 205 -8.44 4.88 -5.60
CA LYS A 205 -8.32 3.53 -5.05
C LYS A 205 -8.10 3.67 -3.55
N ILE A 206 -8.96 3.09 -2.72
CA ILE A 206 -8.82 3.18 -1.26
C ILE A 206 -8.64 1.79 -0.67
N GLY A 207 -7.54 1.60 0.05
CA GLY A 207 -7.08 0.33 0.60
C GLY A 207 -6.11 -0.41 -0.32
N GLY A 208 -5.82 -1.65 0.03
CA GLY A 208 -4.71 -2.39 -0.55
C GLY A 208 -3.39 -2.02 0.13
N VAL A 209 -2.43 -2.92 0.09
CA VAL A 209 -1.04 -2.65 0.48
C VAL A 209 -0.12 -2.79 -0.72
N MET A 210 1.00 -2.07 -0.68
CA MET A 210 2.10 -2.24 -1.62
C MET A 210 3.41 -2.44 -0.87
N ALA A 211 4.29 -3.28 -1.42
CA ALA A 211 5.66 -3.43 -0.96
C ALA A 211 6.60 -2.61 -1.85
N SER A 212 7.30 -1.61 -1.30
CA SER A 212 8.17 -0.75 -2.10
C SER A 212 9.65 -1.01 -1.81
N ALA A 213 10.37 -1.51 -2.81
CA ALA A 213 11.82 -1.59 -2.78
C ALA A 213 12.46 -0.21 -2.88
N THR A 214 11.82 0.74 -3.59
CA THR A 214 12.27 2.13 -3.64
C THR A 214 12.30 2.75 -2.24
N HIS A 215 11.23 2.56 -1.46
CA HIS A 215 11.16 2.95 -0.06
C HIS A 215 12.27 2.31 0.78
N GLN A 216 12.46 0.99 0.63
CA GLN A 216 13.43 0.21 1.39
C GLN A 216 14.86 0.74 1.16
N TYR A 217 15.31 0.76 -0.10
CA TYR A 217 16.69 1.11 -0.44
C TYR A 217 16.96 2.61 -0.29
N GLY A 218 15.99 3.47 -0.62
CA GLY A 218 16.14 4.91 -0.42
C GLY A 218 16.14 5.29 1.06
N SER A 219 15.46 4.56 1.94
CA SER A 219 15.55 4.76 3.39
C SER A 219 16.89 4.27 3.93
N GLN A 220 17.40 3.13 3.44
CA GLN A 220 18.72 2.60 3.81
C GLN A 220 19.86 3.57 3.48
N SER A 221 19.80 4.19 2.29
CA SER A 221 20.79 5.16 1.80
C SER A 221 20.57 6.57 2.34
N GLY A 222 19.46 6.83 3.03
CA GLY A 222 19.14 8.15 3.55
C GLY A 222 18.76 9.17 2.48
N ASN A 223 18.17 8.73 1.36
CA ASN A 223 17.79 9.61 0.24
C ASN A 223 16.44 10.32 0.45
N PHE A 224 15.67 9.93 1.46
CA PHE A 224 14.32 10.46 1.67
C PHE A 224 14.23 11.41 2.86
N SER A 225 13.36 12.42 2.75
CA SER A 225 13.14 13.41 3.80
C SER A 225 12.74 12.80 5.14
N ARG A 226 12.07 11.63 5.16
CA ARG A 226 11.75 10.95 6.42
C ARG A 226 12.99 10.56 7.23
N SER A 227 14.09 10.32 6.54
CA SER A 227 15.33 9.84 7.15
C SER A 227 16.15 10.99 7.72
N LEU A 228 15.64 12.23 7.64
CA LEU A 228 16.23 13.41 8.27
C LEU A 228 16.10 13.36 9.79
N PHE A 229 15.03 12.77 10.32
CA PHE A 229 14.83 12.70 11.77
C PHE A 229 16.05 12.06 12.45
N GLY A 230 16.51 12.71 13.52
CA GLY A 230 17.63 12.24 14.32
C GLY A 230 19.02 12.49 13.73
N ARG A 231 19.18 13.08 12.53
CA ARG A 231 20.52 13.26 11.91
C ARG A 231 21.41 14.30 12.58
N ASN A 232 20.82 15.20 13.35
CA ASN A 232 21.50 16.22 14.16
C ASN A 232 20.49 16.78 15.16
N LYS A 233 20.93 17.68 16.04
CA LYS A 233 20.09 18.30 17.07
C LYS A 233 18.85 19.03 16.51
N GLU A 234 19.00 19.75 15.40
CA GLU A 234 17.89 20.50 14.77
C GLU A 234 16.79 19.59 14.22
N LEU A 235 17.15 18.36 13.84
CA LEU A 235 16.25 17.35 13.30
C LEU A 235 15.80 16.33 14.36
N GLY A 236 15.95 16.65 15.65
CA GLY A 236 15.50 15.82 16.76
C GLY A 236 16.49 14.75 17.22
N GLY A 237 17.76 14.85 16.79
CA GLY A 237 18.85 14.02 17.28
C GLY A 237 19.20 14.33 18.72
N ILE A 238 19.53 13.28 19.47
CA ILE A 238 19.90 13.35 20.88
C ILE A 238 21.41 13.28 21.01
N GLU A 239 21.97 14.13 21.87
CA GLU A 239 23.40 14.12 22.17
C GLU A 239 23.80 12.88 22.98
N PHE A 240 24.87 12.21 22.56
CA PHE A 240 25.46 11.11 23.30
C PHE A 240 26.96 10.96 22.99
N THR A 241 27.64 10.14 23.79
CA THR A 241 29.01 9.72 23.50
C THR A 241 28.97 8.26 23.07
N ASP A 242 29.49 7.96 21.89
CA ASP A 242 29.52 6.59 21.37
C ASP A 242 30.57 5.72 22.08
N ALA A 243 30.59 4.42 21.74
CA ALA A 243 31.52 3.46 22.34
C ALA A 243 33.01 3.77 22.04
N GLN A 244 33.29 4.64 21.07
CA GLN A 244 34.63 5.11 20.72
C GLN A 244 35.00 6.41 21.45
N GLY A 245 34.11 6.94 22.31
CA GLY A 245 34.34 8.18 23.04
C GLY A 245 34.04 9.44 22.22
N VAL A 246 33.45 9.32 21.04
CA VAL A 246 33.13 10.46 20.17
C VAL A 246 31.80 11.06 20.60
N LYS A 247 31.78 12.38 20.82
CA LYS A 247 30.54 13.12 21.05
C LYS A 247 29.77 13.26 19.74
N ARG A 248 28.48 12.93 19.78
CA ARG A 248 27.57 12.94 18.65
C ARG A 248 26.28 13.65 19.04
N ASP A 249 25.58 14.21 18.06
CA ASP A 249 24.25 14.81 18.22
C ASP A 249 23.19 14.14 17.32
N ASP A 250 23.55 13.02 16.69
CA ASP A 250 22.72 12.28 15.74
C ASP A 250 22.07 11.02 16.35
N GLY A 251 21.84 11.01 17.66
CA GLY A 251 21.30 9.86 18.37
C GLY A 251 19.78 9.71 18.24
N ILE A 252 19.32 8.48 17.98
CA ILE A 252 17.91 8.08 17.98
C ILE A 252 17.66 7.05 19.08
N ILE A 253 16.57 7.24 19.82
CA ILE A 253 16.04 6.25 20.75
C ILE A 253 14.88 5.52 20.03
N PRO A 254 15.04 4.24 19.64
CA PRO A 254 13.96 3.47 19.02
C PRO A 254 12.79 3.29 19.99
N ASP A 255 11.56 3.42 19.47
CA ASP A 255 10.35 3.12 20.24
C ASP A 255 10.11 1.59 20.27
N GLY A 256 10.58 0.97 21.34
CA GLY A 256 10.46 -0.46 21.57
C GLY A 256 11.01 -0.89 22.92
N VAL A 257 10.86 -2.18 23.20
CA VAL A 257 11.33 -2.83 24.43
C VAL A 257 12.33 -3.92 24.10
N MET A 258 13.26 -4.15 25.01
CA MET A 258 14.30 -5.14 24.80
C MET A 258 13.72 -6.56 24.77
N ALA A 259 14.25 -7.40 23.88
CA ALA A 259 13.92 -8.80 23.76
C ALA A 259 14.06 -9.53 25.11
N ASP A 260 13.20 -10.54 25.35
CA ASP A 260 13.26 -11.31 26.59
C ASP A 260 14.64 -11.97 26.75
N GLY A 261 15.21 -11.89 27.96
CA GLY A 261 16.56 -12.37 28.26
C GLY A 261 17.71 -11.53 27.69
N PHE A 262 17.44 -10.35 27.12
CA PHE A 262 18.49 -9.44 26.68
C PHE A 262 19.26 -8.87 27.88
N LYS A 263 20.56 -9.17 27.97
CA LYS A 263 21.42 -8.80 29.10
C LYS A 263 22.57 -7.91 28.65
N VAL A 264 22.95 -6.99 29.52
CA VAL A 264 24.16 -6.16 29.38
C VAL A 264 25.06 -6.34 30.59
N THR A 265 26.37 -6.13 30.42
CA THR A 265 27.31 -6.07 31.54
C THR A 265 27.70 -4.62 31.78
N LYS A 266 27.49 -4.12 32.99
CA LYS A 266 27.90 -2.77 33.40
C LYS A 266 28.52 -2.83 34.79
N ASP A 267 29.69 -2.23 34.95
CA ASP A 267 30.44 -2.17 36.22
C ASP A 267 30.65 -3.57 36.85
N GLY A 268 30.87 -4.59 36.01
CA GLY A 268 31.07 -5.98 36.44
C GLY A 268 29.78 -6.74 36.80
N GLN A 269 28.61 -6.13 36.67
CA GLN A 269 27.31 -6.77 36.93
C GLN A 269 26.55 -7.05 35.64
N THR A 270 25.99 -8.25 35.54
CA THR A 270 25.07 -8.63 34.46
C THR A 270 23.66 -8.16 34.81
N ILE A 271 23.10 -7.29 33.98
CA ILE A 271 21.80 -6.68 34.15
C ILE A 271 20.88 -7.21 33.04
N ASP A 272 19.74 -7.79 33.42
CA ASP A 272 18.70 -8.21 32.49
C ASP A 272 17.78 -7.02 32.16
N LEU A 273 17.70 -6.68 30.88
CA LEU A 273 16.87 -5.61 30.38
C LEU A 273 15.60 -6.13 29.69
N GLY A 274 15.35 -7.44 29.66
CA GLY A 274 14.21 -8.02 28.96
C GLY A 274 12.89 -7.37 29.36
N GLY A 275 12.18 -6.81 28.37
CA GLY A 275 10.92 -6.07 28.57
C GLY A 275 11.08 -4.60 28.99
N MET A 276 12.28 -4.12 29.30
CA MET A 276 12.56 -2.71 29.55
C MET A 276 12.49 -1.91 28.25
N SER A 277 11.93 -0.70 28.29
CA SER A 277 11.95 0.19 27.12
C SER A 277 13.37 0.64 26.77
N TYR A 278 13.66 0.84 25.48
CA TYR A 278 14.96 1.35 25.07
C TYR A 278 15.23 2.74 25.68
N ALA A 279 14.21 3.59 25.75
CA ALA A 279 14.29 4.91 26.37
C ALA A 279 14.71 4.84 27.85
N GLU A 280 14.11 3.93 28.62
CA GLU A 280 14.47 3.70 30.02
C GLU A 280 15.89 3.14 30.15
N ALA A 281 16.29 2.22 29.28
CA ALA A 281 17.65 1.67 29.26
C ALA A 281 18.71 2.75 28.97
N VAL A 282 18.40 3.72 28.09
CA VAL A 282 19.26 4.89 27.84
C VAL A 282 19.28 5.82 29.05
N GLN A 283 18.13 6.12 29.65
CA GLN A 283 18.05 6.98 30.83
C GLN A 283 18.84 6.44 32.02
N LYS A 284 18.83 5.11 32.21
CA LYS A 284 19.64 4.40 33.24
C LYS A 284 21.11 4.22 32.83
N GLY A 285 21.48 4.65 31.63
CA GLY A 285 22.82 4.56 31.07
C GLY A 285 23.26 3.12 30.76
N TYR A 286 22.34 2.17 30.62
CA TYR A 286 22.64 0.79 30.22
C TYR A 286 22.88 0.66 28.72
N LEU A 287 22.25 1.54 27.93
CA LEU A 287 22.43 1.64 26.48
C LEU A 287 22.72 3.09 26.09
N THR A 288 23.26 3.28 24.91
CA THR A 288 23.39 4.60 24.26
C THR A 288 22.33 4.74 23.17
N PRO A 289 21.94 5.96 22.78
CA PRO A 289 21.22 6.19 21.54
C PRO A 289 21.92 5.56 20.32
N ILE A 290 21.17 5.32 19.25
CA ILE A 290 21.66 4.76 17.99
C ILE A 290 21.91 5.91 17.01
N PRO A 291 23.11 6.05 16.41
CA PRO A 291 23.31 7.03 15.35
C PRO A 291 22.26 6.87 14.24
N ALA A 292 21.72 7.98 13.73
CA ALA A 292 20.61 7.97 12.79
C ALA A 292 20.88 7.08 11.57
N ARG A 293 22.10 7.12 11.02
CA ARG A 293 22.52 6.23 9.93
C ARG A 293 22.30 4.76 10.29
N ASN A 294 22.81 4.31 11.43
CA ASN A 294 22.71 2.92 11.88
C ASN A 294 21.27 2.52 12.17
N TYR A 295 20.45 3.43 12.70
CA TYR A 295 19.03 3.19 12.93
C TYR A 295 18.29 2.89 11.61
N TYR A 296 18.41 3.76 10.61
CA TYR A 296 17.73 3.57 9.32
C TYR A 296 18.30 2.38 8.53
N GLU A 297 19.62 2.17 8.57
CA GLU A 297 20.26 1.03 7.93
C GLU A 297 19.80 -0.30 8.57
N ASN A 298 19.81 -0.41 9.90
CA ASN A 298 19.34 -1.61 10.60
C ASN A 298 17.84 -1.87 10.38
N LEU A 299 17.04 -0.82 10.23
CA LEU A 299 15.61 -0.94 9.93
C LEU A 299 15.35 -1.52 8.53
N THR A 300 16.24 -1.31 7.57
CA THR A 300 15.98 -1.57 6.14
C THR A 300 17.00 -2.46 5.43
N GLN A 301 18.05 -2.90 6.10
CA GLN A 301 19.04 -3.80 5.51
C GLN A 301 18.47 -5.18 5.13
N TRP A 302 19.20 -5.90 4.29
CA TRP A 302 18.74 -7.19 3.74
C TRP A 302 18.68 -8.32 4.79
N SER A 303 19.70 -8.43 5.64
CA SER A 303 19.89 -9.57 6.55
C SER A 303 18.83 -9.64 7.65
N SER A 304 18.42 -8.50 8.19
CA SER A 304 17.55 -8.44 9.37
C SER A 304 16.54 -7.28 9.36
N GLY A 305 16.53 -6.42 8.35
CA GLY A 305 15.62 -5.27 8.27
C GLY A 305 14.14 -5.66 8.23
N ILE A 306 13.26 -4.77 8.65
CA ILE A 306 11.82 -5.02 8.79
C ILE A 306 11.12 -4.71 7.47
N ARG A 307 10.45 -5.70 6.87
CA ARG A 307 9.76 -5.52 5.58
C ARG A 307 8.39 -4.89 5.70
N GLU A 308 7.76 -5.02 6.88
CA GLU A 308 6.54 -4.28 7.21
C GLU A 308 6.76 -2.76 7.14
N TYR A 309 7.97 -2.27 7.45
CA TYR A 309 8.30 -0.85 7.30
C TYR A 309 8.20 -0.34 5.85
N SER A 310 8.43 -1.22 4.88
CA SER A 310 8.36 -0.92 3.44
C SER A 310 7.16 -1.58 2.76
N THR A 311 6.19 -2.04 3.55
CA THR A 311 4.91 -2.56 3.07
C THR A 311 3.79 -1.77 3.72
N PHE A 312 3.14 -0.89 2.97
CA PHE A 312 2.22 0.11 3.52
C PHE A 312 0.96 0.23 2.68
N GLU A 313 -0.06 0.88 3.24
CA GLU A 313 -1.34 1.13 2.57
C GLU A 313 -1.11 1.88 1.24
N ASN A 314 -1.82 1.46 0.19
CA ASN A 314 -1.73 1.99 -1.16
C ASN A 314 -3.04 2.67 -1.60
N SER A 315 -3.50 3.62 -0.79
CA SER A 315 -4.64 4.48 -1.09
C SER A 315 -4.21 5.72 -1.86
N TRP A 316 -4.96 6.12 -2.88
CA TRP A 316 -4.72 7.33 -3.64
C TRP A 316 -6.00 7.93 -4.25
N VAL A 317 -5.95 9.23 -4.51
CA VAL A 317 -6.91 10.01 -5.30
C VAL A 317 -6.12 10.72 -6.38
N SER A 318 -6.48 10.53 -7.64
CA SER A 318 -5.75 11.02 -8.80
C SER A 318 -6.64 11.90 -9.68
N MET A 319 -6.11 13.07 -10.06
CA MET A 319 -6.67 13.89 -11.12
C MET A 319 -6.33 13.25 -12.47
N ARG A 320 -7.25 12.44 -12.99
CA ARG A 320 -7.03 11.58 -14.16
C ARG A 320 -7.07 12.32 -15.46
N GLU A 321 -8.08 13.17 -15.63
CA GLU A 321 -8.21 13.95 -16.84
C GLU A 321 -8.78 15.33 -16.54
N ILE A 322 -8.22 16.36 -17.19
CA ILE A 322 -8.90 17.63 -17.40
C ILE A 322 -8.85 17.90 -18.90
N SER A 323 -10.00 18.05 -19.53
CA SER A 323 -10.08 18.49 -20.93
C SER A 323 -10.92 19.75 -21.07
N VAL A 324 -10.39 20.71 -21.82
CA VAL A 324 -11.10 21.93 -22.19
C VAL A 324 -11.23 21.94 -23.71
N GLY A 325 -12.45 22.01 -24.21
CA GLY A 325 -12.77 22.11 -25.62
C GLY A 325 -13.44 23.44 -25.96
N TYR A 326 -13.16 23.94 -27.15
CA TYR A 326 -13.84 25.09 -27.75
C TYR A 326 -14.33 24.73 -29.16
N ASP A 327 -15.64 24.75 -29.34
CA ASP A 327 -16.31 24.56 -30.63
C ASP A 327 -16.43 25.91 -31.32
N VAL A 328 -15.71 26.10 -32.42
CA VAL A 328 -15.67 27.38 -33.14
C VAL A 328 -17.08 27.69 -33.68
N PRO A 329 -17.61 28.92 -33.47
CA PRO A 329 -18.94 29.28 -33.92
C PRO A 329 -19.14 29.08 -35.43
N ALA A 330 -20.32 28.60 -35.82
CA ALA A 330 -20.68 28.31 -37.21
C ALA A 330 -20.39 29.48 -38.18
N LYS A 331 -20.57 30.73 -37.73
CA LYS A 331 -20.26 31.92 -38.54
C LYS A 331 -18.79 31.98 -39.00
N ILE A 332 -17.86 31.56 -38.14
CA ILE A 332 -16.43 31.55 -38.43
C ILE A 332 -16.10 30.29 -39.25
N VAL A 333 -16.61 29.13 -38.83
CA VAL A 333 -16.43 27.83 -39.49
C VAL A 333 -16.85 27.88 -40.97
N ASN A 334 -18.04 28.43 -41.25
CA ASN A 334 -18.57 28.57 -42.60
C ASN A 334 -17.73 29.54 -43.46
N LYS A 335 -17.21 30.62 -42.87
CA LYS A 335 -16.31 31.56 -43.57
C LYS A 335 -15.00 30.89 -43.98
N LEU A 336 -14.54 29.93 -43.17
CA LEU A 336 -13.33 29.15 -43.41
C LEU A 336 -13.57 27.90 -44.29
N LYS A 337 -14.80 27.66 -44.75
CA LYS A 337 -15.21 26.50 -45.57
C LYS A 337 -14.98 25.14 -44.89
N PHE A 338 -15.17 25.07 -43.58
CA PHE A 338 -15.26 23.81 -42.83
C PHE A 338 -16.71 23.53 -42.44
N GLN A 339 -17.04 22.27 -42.13
CA GLN A 339 -18.32 21.87 -41.50
C GLN A 339 -18.26 21.97 -39.98
N THR A 340 -17.12 21.59 -39.40
CA THR A 340 -16.87 21.68 -37.95
C THR A 340 -15.42 22.06 -37.70
N LEU A 341 -15.17 22.81 -36.63
CA LEU A 341 -13.82 23.11 -36.16
C LEU A 341 -13.83 23.15 -34.65
N ARG A 342 -13.03 22.29 -34.01
CA ARG A 342 -12.91 22.21 -32.55
C ARG A 342 -11.45 22.22 -32.13
N PHE A 343 -11.13 23.10 -31.19
CA PHE A 343 -9.87 23.11 -30.49
C PHE A 343 -10.05 22.45 -29.12
N SER A 344 -9.08 21.66 -28.67
CA SER A 344 -9.11 21.09 -27.32
C SER A 344 -7.72 20.95 -26.74
N VAL A 345 -7.64 21.16 -25.43
CA VAL A 345 -6.46 20.86 -24.60
C VAL A 345 -6.86 19.76 -23.63
N VAL A 346 -6.07 18.69 -23.57
CA VAL A 346 -6.35 17.52 -22.73
C VAL A 346 -5.11 17.24 -21.88
N GLY A 347 -5.27 17.27 -20.57
CA GLY A 347 -4.29 16.81 -19.61
C GLY A 347 -4.70 15.45 -19.06
N ARG A 348 -3.84 14.44 -19.13
CA ARG A 348 -4.04 13.10 -18.58
C ARG A 348 -3.00 12.78 -17.52
N ASN A 349 -3.41 12.05 -16.48
CA ASN A 349 -2.60 11.72 -15.32
C ASN A 349 -1.94 12.99 -14.77
N LEU A 350 -2.76 13.95 -14.34
CA LEU A 350 -2.28 15.26 -13.91
C LEU A 350 -1.59 15.21 -12.54
N GLY A 351 -1.91 14.23 -11.71
CA GLY A 351 -1.21 13.97 -10.46
C GLY A 351 -2.13 13.44 -9.37
N TYR A 352 -1.54 13.08 -8.25
CA TYR A 352 -2.26 12.66 -7.06
C TYR A 352 -2.70 13.86 -6.24
N LEU A 353 -4.00 13.95 -5.95
CA LEU A 353 -4.57 14.86 -4.96
C LEU A 353 -4.34 14.35 -3.53
N TYR A 354 -4.29 13.02 -3.38
CA TYR A 354 -4.01 12.33 -2.12
C TYR A 354 -3.29 11.01 -2.43
N ARG A 355 -2.37 10.62 -1.55
CA ARG A 355 -1.75 9.28 -1.56
C ARG A 355 -1.20 8.93 -0.18
N THR A 356 -1.26 7.66 0.16
CA THR A 356 -0.61 7.11 1.36
C THR A 356 0.80 6.62 1.08
N ALA A 357 1.10 6.26 -0.18
CA ALA A 357 2.46 5.89 -0.57
C ALA A 357 3.42 7.06 -0.30
N PRO A 358 4.46 6.87 0.52
CA PRO A 358 5.34 7.95 0.93
C PRO A 358 6.44 8.22 -0.12
N ASP A 359 7.39 9.11 0.15
CA ASP A 359 8.56 9.44 -0.70
C ASP A 359 8.33 9.90 -2.13
N GLY A 360 7.10 10.18 -2.50
CA GLY A 360 6.83 10.42 -3.90
C GLY A 360 6.75 9.16 -4.75
N ILE A 361 6.75 7.97 -4.14
CA ILE A 361 6.54 6.69 -4.82
C ILE A 361 5.24 6.76 -5.63
N ASN A 362 5.30 6.21 -6.84
CA ASN A 362 4.14 6.04 -7.71
C ASN A 362 3.28 4.88 -7.19
N PRO A 363 2.10 5.14 -6.62
CA PRO A 363 1.16 4.13 -6.09
C PRO A 363 0.74 3.08 -7.13
N GLU A 364 0.82 3.43 -8.41
CA GLU A 364 0.42 2.60 -9.55
C GLU A 364 1.61 1.97 -10.29
N GLY A 365 2.83 2.20 -9.81
CA GLY A 365 4.08 1.76 -10.45
C GLY A 365 4.52 0.34 -10.10
N LEU A 366 3.59 -0.61 -9.99
CA LEU A 366 3.94 -2.01 -9.68
C LEU A 366 4.87 -2.60 -10.75
N LYS A 367 5.76 -3.51 -10.35
CA LYS A 367 6.77 -4.12 -11.25
C LYS A 367 6.17 -5.08 -12.29
N SER A 368 4.92 -5.50 -12.09
CA SER A 368 4.19 -6.44 -12.95
C SER A 368 2.69 -6.16 -12.89
N ASN A 369 1.94 -6.79 -13.81
CA ASN A 369 0.48 -6.83 -13.84
C ASN A 369 -0.06 -8.22 -13.46
N ARG A 370 0.77 -9.09 -12.87
CA ARG A 370 0.32 -10.39 -12.38
C ARG A 370 -0.77 -10.22 -11.32
N PRO A 371 -1.77 -11.11 -11.25
CA PRO A 371 -2.90 -10.98 -10.32
C PRO A 371 -2.51 -10.87 -8.83
N GLY A 372 -1.38 -11.48 -8.43
CA GLY A 372 -0.85 -11.39 -7.07
C GLY A 372 0.15 -10.25 -6.84
N GLU A 373 0.49 -9.46 -7.87
CA GLU A 373 1.55 -8.47 -7.75
C GLU A 373 1.15 -7.33 -6.82
N PHE A 374 2.08 -6.95 -5.95
CA PHE A 374 1.92 -5.85 -5.00
C PHE A 374 3.23 -5.09 -4.77
N ALA A 375 4.30 -5.47 -5.48
CA ALA A 375 5.61 -4.93 -5.28
C ALA A 375 5.97 -3.86 -6.31
N GLU A 376 6.60 -2.81 -5.83
CA GLU A 376 7.15 -1.70 -6.61
C GLU A 376 8.69 -1.73 -6.49
N TYR A 377 9.39 -1.72 -7.63
CA TYR A 377 10.84 -1.88 -7.72
C TYR A 377 11.46 -0.87 -8.69
N GLY A 378 11.63 0.38 -8.24
CA GLY A 378 12.07 1.47 -9.12
C GLY A 378 11.08 1.69 -10.25
N GLY A 379 9.78 1.59 -9.94
CA GLY A 379 8.71 1.77 -10.90
C GLY A 379 8.84 3.12 -11.62
N LEU A 380 8.37 3.17 -12.87
CA LEU A 380 8.48 4.39 -13.66
C LEU A 380 7.85 5.58 -12.90
N PRO A 381 8.52 6.75 -12.90
CA PRO A 381 7.93 7.96 -12.39
C PRO A 381 6.55 8.19 -13.02
N PHE A 382 5.63 8.72 -12.23
CA PHE A 382 4.30 9.05 -12.71
C PHE A 382 4.40 10.05 -13.87
N SER A 383 3.86 9.70 -15.04
CA SER A 383 3.94 10.53 -16.23
C SER A 383 2.68 11.37 -16.39
N ARG A 384 2.88 12.69 -16.54
CA ARG A 384 1.84 13.66 -16.86
C ARG A 384 1.87 13.94 -18.35
N ASN A 385 0.73 13.75 -19.02
CA ASN A 385 0.60 14.00 -20.45
C ASN A 385 -0.30 15.22 -20.68
N ILE A 386 0.13 16.15 -21.53
CA ILE A 386 -0.67 17.29 -21.97
C ILE A 386 -0.65 17.30 -23.50
N GLY A 387 -1.84 17.25 -24.10
CA GLY A 387 -2.04 17.25 -25.54
C GLY A 387 -2.92 18.40 -25.98
N VAL A 388 -2.70 18.84 -27.22
CA VAL A 388 -3.54 19.82 -27.90
C VAL A 388 -4.04 19.15 -29.18
N THR A 389 -5.34 19.21 -29.42
CA THR A 389 -5.99 18.59 -30.58
C THR A 389 -6.83 19.62 -31.33
N LEU A 390 -6.67 19.65 -32.65
CA LEU A 390 -7.53 20.36 -33.58
C LEU A 390 -8.31 19.33 -34.42
N ASN A 391 -9.64 19.35 -34.32
CA ASN A 391 -10.50 18.51 -35.15
C ASN A 391 -11.21 19.40 -36.17
N ALA A 392 -11.10 19.07 -37.45
CA ALA A 392 -11.75 19.79 -38.55
C ALA A 392 -12.52 18.81 -39.44
N GLY A 393 -13.80 19.08 -39.68
CA GLY A 393 -14.62 18.40 -40.68
C GLY A 393 -14.77 19.25 -41.93
N PHE A 394 -14.68 18.64 -43.11
CA PHE A 394 -14.74 19.30 -44.43
C PHE A 394 -16.07 19.02 -45.13
#